data_AF-A0A7X6HM19-F1
#
_entry.id   AF-A0A7X6HM19-F1
#
_cell.length_a   1.000
_cell.length_b   1.000
_cell.length_c   1.000
_cell.angle_alpha   90.00
_cell.angle_beta   90.00
_cell.angle_gamma   90.00
#
_symmetry.space_group_name_H-M   'P 1'
#
loop_
_entity.id
_entity.type
_entity.pdbx_description
1 polymer ?
#
loop_
_entity_poly.entity_id
_entity_poly.type
_entity_poly.pdbx_seq_one_letter_code
_entity_poly.pdbx_strand_id
1 'polypeptide(L)' 'MQSAIRITTKVLAGDKLEIQVPPGSVGEEVEVFVIIPEKPQRGRRKVLELLAEIRSRHVSRTVEEIDQELEEERNSWDS' A
#
# COMPACT_ATOMS: atom_id res chain seq x y z
N MET A 1 -33.53 0.83 -24.72
CA MET A 1 -33.15 0.55 -23.32
C MET A 1 -31.86 -0.28 -23.39
N GLN A 2 -30.75 0.22 -22.85
CA GLN A 2 -29.47 -0.50 -22.87
C GLN A 2 -29.41 -1.40 -21.63
N SER A 3 -29.51 -2.71 -21.83
CA SER A 3 -29.44 -3.69 -20.74
C SER A 3 -27.98 -3.99 -20.44
N ALA A 4 -27.45 -3.47 -19.33
CA ALA A 4 -26.07 -3.75 -18.91
C ALA A 4 -26.05 -4.97 -17.98
N ILE A 5 -25.32 -6.02 -18.36
CA ILE A 5 -25.10 -7.20 -17.50
C ILE A 5 -23.76 -7.03 -16.79
N ARG A 6 -23.78 -6.82 -15.47
CA ARG A 6 -22.56 -6.76 -14.66
C ARG A 6 -22.11 -8.18 -14.28
N ILE A 7 -21.09 -8.69 -14.95
CA ILE A 7 -20.48 -9.99 -14.63
C ILE A 7 -19.25 -9.76 -13.74
N THR A 8 -19.23 -10.36 -12.56
CA THR A 8 -18.06 -10.33 -11.66
C THR A 8 -17.31 -11.65 -11.84
N THR A 9 -16.12 -11.61 -12.45
CA THR A 9 -15.25 -12.78 -12.62
C THR A 9 -13.90 -12.56 -11.96
N LYS A 10 -13.13 -13.65 -11.75
CA LYS A 10 -11.79 -13.61 -11.17
C LYS A 10 -10.75 -13.77 -12.27
N VAL A 11 -9.61 -13.10 -12.12
CA VAL A 11 -8.44 -13.31 -12.98
C VAL A 11 -7.84 -14.68 -12.63
N LEU A 12 -7.71 -15.53 -13.64
CA LEU A 12 -7.06 -16.85 -13.54
C LEU A 12 -5.54 -16.71 -13.71
N ALA A 13 -4.81 -17.80 -13.46
CA ALA A 13 -3.36 -17.83 -13.69
C ALA A 13 -3.02 -17.49 -15.16
N GLY A 14 -1.95 -16.70 -15.35
CA GLY A 14 -1.56 -16.22 -16.69
C GLY A 14 -2.35 -15.01 -17.18
N ASP A 15 -2.88 -14.19 -16.26
CA ASP A 15 -3.56 -12.92 -16.55
C ASP A 15 -4.80 -13.07 -17.47
N LYS A 16 -5.48 -14.21 -17.38
CA LYS A 16 -6.64 -14.54 -18.22
C LYS A 16 -7.95 -14.30 -17.47
N LEU A 17 -8.94 -13.73 -18.17
CA LEU A 17 -10.33 -13.60 -17.71
C LEU A 17 -11.21 -14.60 -18.50
N GLU A 18 -12.07 -15.34 -17.81
CA GLU A 18 -13.12 -16.16 -18.43
C GLU A 18 -14.49 -15.61 -18.05
N ILE A 19 -15.30 -15.34 -19.07
CA ILE A 19 -16.65 -14.77 -18.95
C ILE A 19 -17.58 -15.75 -19.64
N GLN A 20 -18.54 -16.30 -18.88
CA GLN A 20 -19.60 -17.12 -19.45
C GLN A 20 -20.83 -16.24 -19.67
N VAL A 21 -21.20 -16.07 -20.95
CA VAL A 21 -22.41 -15.34 -21.34
C VAL A 21 -23.65 -16.24 -21.20
N PRO A 22 -24.85 -15.66 -20.98
CA PRO A 22 -26.09 -16.43 -20.91
C PRO A 22 -26.35 -17.23 -22.20
N PRO A 23 -26.97 -18.41 -22.10
CA PRO A 23 -27.41 -19.14 -23.29
C PRO A 23 -28.46 -18.32 -24.04
N GLY A 24 -28.28 -18.16 -25.36
CA GLY A 24 -29.19 -17.40 -26.22
C GLY A 24 -28.61 -16.10 -26.79
N SER A 25 -27.45 -15.65 -26.33
CA SER A 25 -26.75 -14.45 -26.84
C SER A 25 -26.00 -14.65 -28.16
N VAL A 26 -26.30 -15.73 -28.90
CA VAL A 26 -25.61 -16.04 -30.16
C VAL A 26 -26.07 -15.04 -31.22
N GLY A 27 -25.14 -14.19 -31.68
CA GLY A 27 -25.41 -13.14 -32.67
C GLY A 27 -25.70 -11.76 -32.08
N GLU A 28 -25.65 -11.60 -30.76
CA GLU A 28 -25.78 -10.30 -30.10
C GLU A 28 -24.42 -9.62 -29.95
N GLU A 29 -24.38 -8.30 -30.20
CA GLU A 29 -23.21 -7.47 -29.96
C GLU A 29 -23.12 -7.12 -28.47
N VAL A 30 -22.00 -7.49 -27.82
CA VAL A 30 -21.78 -7.30 -26.39
C VAL A 30 -20.54 -6.46 -26.15
N GLU A 31 -20.68 -5.43 -25.32
CA GLU A 31 -19.59 -4.56 -24.89
C GLU A 31 -19.06 -4.99 -23.51
N VAL A 32 -17.74 -5.17 -23.37
CA VAL A 32 -17.11 -5.62 -22.13
C VAL A 32 -16.19 -4.54 -21.57
N PHE A 33 -16.49 -4.09 -20.35
CA PHE A 33 -15.64 -3.15 -19.61
C PHE A 33 -14.92 -3.85 -18.48
N VAL A 34 -13.58 -3.80 -18.51
CA VAL A 34 -12.73 -4.30 -17.43
C VAL A 34 -12.24 -3.12 -16.59
N ILE A 35 -12.72 -3.03 -15.35
CA ILE A 35 -12.26 -2.03 -14.39
C ILE A 35 -11.26 -2.72 -13.47
N ILE A 36 -9.98 -2.37 -13.62
CA ILE A 36 -8.94 -2.78 -12.68
C ILE A 36 -9.03 -1.81 -11.50
N PRO A 37 -9.44 -2.27 -10.30
CA PRO A 37 -9.45 -1.37 -9.15
C PRO A 37 -8.03 -0.93 -8.86
N GLU A 38 -7.83 0.38 -8.61
CA GLU A 38 -6.58 0.83 -8.00
C GLU A 38 -6.40 0.04 -6.71
N LYS A 39 -5.36 -0.80 -6.65
CA LYS A 39 -4.92 -1.34 -5.37
C LYS A 39 -4.68 -0.12 -4.50
N PRO A 40 -5.20 -0.06 -3.26
CA PRO A 40 -4.79 0.98 -2.34
C PRO A 40 -3.28 0.91 -2.30
N GLN A 41 -2.60 1.90 -2.89
CA GLN A 41 -1.17 2.03 -2.70
C GLN A 41 -1.04 2.02 -1.19
N ARG A 42 -0.35 1.01 -0.64
CA ARG A 42 0.03 1.05 0.77
C ARG A 42 0.80 2.36 0.88
N GLY A 43 0.12 3.38 1.39
CA GLY A 43 0.57 4.75 1.26
C GLY A 43 2.00 4.77 1.75
N ARG A 44 2.91 5.35 0.95
CA ARG A 44 4.20 5.77 1.49
C ARG A 44 3.86 6.53 2.77
N ARG A 45 4.20 5.98 3.93
CA ARG A 45 3.96 6.67 5.21
C ARG A 45 4.59 8.04 5.04
N LYS A 46 3.82 9.11 5.27
CA LYS A 46 4.36 10.46 5.17
C LYS A 46 5.51 10.51 6.16
N VAL A 47 6.69 10.94 5.71
CA VAL A 47 7.91 10.96 6.55
C VAL A 47 7.64 11.67 7.89
N LEU A 48 6.79 12.70 7.88
CA LEU A 48 6.34 13.42 9.07
C LEU A 48 5.53 12.57 10.06
N GLU A 49 4.64 11.68 9.57
CA GLU A 49 3.87 10.77 10.43
C GLU A 49 4.79 9.72 11.08
N LEU A 50 5.77 9.22 10.32
CA LEU A 50 6.79 8.30 10.85
C LEU A 50 7.65 8.98 11.93
N LEU A 51 8.08 10.22 11.68
CA LEU A 51 8.86 10.98 12.66
C LEU A 51 8.07 11.27 13.94
N ALA A 52 6.77 11.55 13.83
CA ALA A 52 5.89 11.75 14.98
C ALA A 52 5.71 10.44 15.79
N GLU A 53 5.56 9.30 15.13
CA GLU A 53 5.50 7.97 15.78
C GLU A 53 6.80 7.61 16.50
N ILE A 54 7.96 7.93 15.91
CA ILE A 54 9.26 7.69 16.56
C ILE A 54 9.41 8.59 17.80
N ARG A 55 9.08 9.88 17.69
CA ARG A 55 9.14 10.81 18.82
C ARG A 55 8.18 10.47 19.96
N SER A 56 7.07 9.78 19.70
CA SER A 56 6.16 9.35 20.76
C SER A 56 6.62 8.09 21.50
N ARG A 57 7.51 7.29 20.88
CA ARG A 57 8.06 6.06 21.46
C ARG A 57 9.35 6.27 22.24
N HIS A 58 10.08 7.34 21.93
CA HIS A 58 11.34 7.65 22.57
C HIS A 58 11.20 8.90 23.42
N VAL A 59 11.72 8.85 24.65
CA VAL A 59 11.93 10.07 25.44
C VAL A 59 12.89 10.95 24.65
N SER A 60 12.49 12.18 24.36
CA SER A 60 13.37 13.15 23.74
C SER A 60 14.50 13.47 24.71
N ARG A 61 15.71 13.04 24.36
CA ARG A 61 16.92 13.47 25.05
C ARG A 61 17.26 14.89 24.66
N THR A 62 17.78 15.66 25.61
CA THR A 62 18.32 16.98 25.29
C THR A 62 19.68 16.85 24.61
N VAL A 63 20.13 17.93 23.97
CA VAL A 63 21.45 17.94 23.31
C VAL A 63 22.54 17.73 24.34
N GLU A 64 22.39 18.31 25.53
CA GLU A 64 23.35 18.23 26.63
C GLU A 64 23.49 16.79 27.16
N GLU A 65 22.38 16.03 27.25
CA GLU A 65 22.40 14.61 27.61
C GLU A 65 23.05 13.74 26.52
N ILE A 66 22.98 14.17 25.26
CA ILE A 66 23.68 13.51 24.15
C ILE A 66 25.17 13.79 24.20
N ASP A 67 25.54 15.05 24.40
CA ASP A 67 26.92 15.44 24.49
C ASP A 67 27.60 14.77 25.70
N GLN A 68 26.95 14.73 26.87
CA GLN A 68 27.50 14.08 28.05
C GLN A 68 27.75 12.58 27.83
N GLU A 69 26.80 11.83 27.26
CA GLU A 69 26.99 10.40 26.97
C GLU A 69 28.15 10.19 25.98
N LEU A 70 28.24 11.00 24.93
CA LEU A 70 29.32 10.93 23.95
C LEU A 70 30.69 11.22 24.57
N GLU A 71 30.77 12.14 25.52
CA GLU A 71 32.01 12.41 26.26
C GLU A 71 32.40 11.25 27.18
N GLU A 72 31.44 10.66 27.88
CA GLU A 72 31.64 9.48 28.72
C GLU A 72 32.12 8.28 27.89
N GLU A 73 31.50 8.04 26.73
CA GLU A 73 31.93 7.02 25.78
C GLU A 73 33.36 7.26 25.30
N ARG A 74 33.69 8.48 24.87
CA ARG A 74 35.05 8.83 24.42
C ARG A 74 36.09 8.58 25.50
N ASN A 75 35.83 9.04 26.73
CA ASN A 75 36.74 8.86 27.85
C ASN A 75 36.95 7.37 28.22
N SER A 76 35.95 6.52 27.97
CA SER A 76 36.06 5.07 28.22
C SER A 76 36.93 4.32 27.21
N TRP A 77 37.20 4.91 26.04
CA TRP A 77 38.07 4.33 25.01
C TRP A 77 39.53 4.76 25.17
N ASP A 78 39.77 5.86 25.88
CA ASP A 78 41.09 6.41 26.18
C ASP A 78 41.72 5.79 27.46
N SER A 79 41.03 4.85 28.13
CA SER A 79 41.50 4.12 29.33
C SER A 79 41.70 2.64 29.06
#